data_AF-A0A6S6RVJ4-F1
#
_entry.id   AF-A0A6S6RVJ4-F1
#
_cell.length_a   1.000
_cell.length_b   1.000
_cell.length_c   1.000
_cell.angle_alpha   90.00
_cell.angle_beta   90.00
_cell.angle_gamma   90.00
#
_symmetry.space_group_name_H-M   'P 1'
#
loop_
_entity.id
_entity.type
_entity.pdbx_description
1 polymer ?
#
loop_
_entity_poly.entity_id
_entity_poly.type
_entity_poly.pdbx_seq_one_letter_code
_entity_poly.pdbx_strand_id
1 'polypeptide(L)'
;MQSFATIAPYTLEETYEVVDAIERQDFAALKEELGDLLFHIVFYAQIEKEQKLFDFNEICQIVSQKLISRHPHIFARKSIINGDKAIYDWKKIKSKNGPQKISIQF
;
A
#
# COMPACT_ATOMS: atom_id res chain seq x y z
N MET A 1 21.85 -3.13 15.55
CA MET A 1 20.97 -2.17 14.87
C MET A 1 20.13 -2.99 13.91
N GLN A 2 18.80 -3.01 14.06
CA GLN A 2 17.94 -3.79 13.16
C GLN A 2 18.00 -3.20 11.74
N SER A 3 17.98 -4.06 10.72
CA SER A 3 18.00 -3.69 9.30
C SER A 3 16.90 -4.44 8.56
N PHE A 4 16.59 -4.02 7.32
CA PHE A 4 15.62 -4.70 6.45
C PHE A 4 15.85 -6.20 6.36
N ALA A 5 17.11 -6.59 6.22
CA ALA A 5 17.50 -7.99 6.09
C ALA A 5 17.14 -8.81 7.34
N THR A 6 17.10 -8.18 8.52
CA THR A 6 16.72 -8.88 9.76
C THR A 6 15.20 -8.97 9.95
N ILE A 7 14.40 -8.09 9.34
CA ILE A 7 12.94 -8.06 9.51
C ILE A 7 12.23 -8.85 8.40
N ALA A 8 12.82 -8.90 7.21
CA ALA A 8 12.23 -9.54 6.03
C ALA A 8 11.79 -11.01 6.24
N PRO A 9 12.54 -11.87 6.95
CA PRO A 9 12.08 -13.24 7.24
C PRO A 9 10.78 -13.27 8.05
N TYR A 10 10.67 -12.42 9.07
CA TYR A 10 9.46 -12.31 9.89
C TYR A 10 8.29 -11.79 9.07
N THR A 11 8.50 -10.77 8.22
CA THR A 11 7.43 -10.29 7.31
C THR A 11 6.91 -11.40 6.38
N LEU A 12 7.78 -12.34 5.98
CA LEU A 12 7.36 -13.49 5.18
C LEU A 12 6.51 -14.46 5.99
N GLU A 13 6.88 -14.73 7.25
CA GLU A 13 6.10 -15.55 8.19
C GLU A 13 4.69 -15.00 8.40
N GLU A 14 4.56 -13.71 8.75
CA GLU A 14 3.26 -13.03 8.91
C GLU A 14 2.38 -13.13 7.65
N THR A 15 3.01 -13.12 6.47
CA THR A 15 2.27 -13.28 5.20
C THR A 15 1.69 -14.68 5.07
N TYR A 16 2.41 -15.71 5.53
CA TYR A 16 1.88 -17.07 5.59
C TYR A 16 0.77 -17.19 6.62
N GLU A 17 0.85 -16.51 7.76
CA GLU A 17 -0.18 -16.50 8.80
C GLU A 17 -1.47 -15.83 8.30
N VAL A 18 -1.37 -14.71 7.56
CA VAL A 18 -2.52 -14.12 6.85
C VAL A 18 -3.19 -15.13 5.90
N VAL A 19 -2.39 -15.86 5.11
CA VAL A 19 -2.92 -16.84 4.16
C VAL A 19 -3.63 -17.97 4.90
N ASP A 20 -3.02 -18.51 5.95
CA ASP A 20 -3.60 -19.56 6.78
C ASP A 20 -4.91 -19.09 7.46
N ALA A 21 -4.96 -17.85 7.97
CA ALA A 21 -6.16 -17.27 8.54
C ALA A 21 -7.30 -17.13 7.51
N ILE A 22 -6.98 -16.77 6.26
CA ILE A 22 -7.94 -16.73 5.14
C ILE A 22 -8.47 -18.13 4.84
N GLU A 23 -7.58 -19.12 4.73
CA GLU A 23 -7.94 -20.52 4.41
C GLU A 23 -8.85 -21.13 5.49
N ARG A 24 -8.60 -20.81 6.75
CA ARG A 24 -9.40 -21.24 7.90
C ARG A 24 -10.68 -20.43 8.11
N GLN A 25 -10.88 -19.36 7.34
CA GLN A 25 -11.97 -18.39 7.54
C GLN A 25 -11.99 -17.81 8.96
N ASP A 26 -10.83 -17.70 9.61
CA ASP A 26 -10.69 -17.12 10.93
C ASP A 26 -10.48 -15.60 10.80
N PHE A 27 -11.59 -14.87 10.80
CA PHE A 27 -11.57 -13.42 10.67
C PHE A 27 -10.97 -12.69 11.88
N ALA A 28 -10.88 -13.35 13.04
CA ALA A 28 -10.24 -12.77 14.21
C ALA A 28 -8.72 -12.79 14.03
N ALA A 29 -8.17 -13.96 13.70
CA ALA A 29 -6.76 -14.12 13.37
C ALA A 29 -6.38 -13.25 12.17
N LEU A 30 -7.16 -13.28 11.08
CA LEU A 30 -6.88 -12.47 9.89
C LEU A 30 -6.70 -10.98 10.20
N LYS A 31 -7.52 -10.44 11.11
CA LYS A 31 -7.42 -9.03 11.51
C LYS A 31 -6.16 -8.75 12.31
N GLU A 32 -5.72 -9.70 13.13
CA GLU A 32 -4.47 -9.64 13.91
C GLU A 32 -3.27 -9.65 12.96
N GLU A 33 -3.16 -10.67 12.10
CA GLU A 33 -2.03 -10.83 11.16
C GLU A 33 -1.92 -9.66 10.15
N LEU A 34 -3.07 -9.12 9.68
CA LEU A 34 -3.07 -7.92 8.84
C LEU A 34 -2.56 -6.68 9.61
N GLY A 35 -2.82 -6.63 10.91
CA GLY A 35 -2.27 -5.62 11.81
C GLY A 35 -0.76 -5.73 11.94
N ASP A 36 -0.24 -6.95 12.10
CA ASP A 36 1.19 -7.22 12.23
C ASP A 36 1.95 -6.95 10.92
N LEU A 37 1.37 -7.30 9.76
CA LEU A 37 1.90 -6.85 8.47
C LEU A 37 1.95 -5.33 8.34
N LEU A 38 0.89 -4.62 8.76
CA LEU A 38 0.89 -3.16 8.74
C LEU A 38 1.94 -2.59 9.69
N PHE A 39 2.13 -3.20 10.87
CA PHE A 39 3.15 -2.83 11.84
C PHE A 39 4.55 -2.96 11.23
N HIS A 40 4.85 -4.06 10.53
CA HIS A 40 6.11 -4.23 9.80
C HIS A 40 6.33 -3.13 8.75
N ILE A 41 5.30 -2.73 8.00
CA ILE A 41 5.40 -1.62 7.02
C ILE A 41 5.75 -0.29 7.72
N VAL A 42 5.09 0.01 8.85
CA VAL A 42 5.38 1.21 9.64
C VAL A 42 6.81 1.18 10.16
N PHE A 43 7.29 0.02 10.59
CA PHE A 43 8.64 -0.15 11.11
C PHE A 43 9.71 0.06 10.01
N TYR A 44 9.51 -0.49 8.82
CA TYR A 44 10.37 -0.22 7.66
C TYR A 44 10.43 1.27 7.32
N ALA A 45 9.27 1.94 7.31
CA ALA A 45 9.20 3.37 7.03
C ALA A 45 9.95 4.20 8.07
N GLN A 46 9.92 3.80 9.34
CA GLN A 46 10.66 4.48 10.40
C GLN A 46 12.18 4.33 10.25
N ILE A 47 12.66 3.12 9.95
CA ILE A 47 14.10 2.86 9.70
C ILE A 47 14.62 3.68 8.51
N GLU A 48 13.80 3.86 7.46
CA GLU A 48 14.22 4.58 6.25
C GLU A 48 14.14 6.09 6.36
N LYS A 49 13.22 6.56 7.20
CA LYS A 49 13.17 7.97 7.59
C LYS A 49 14.47 8.39 8.28
N GLU A 50 15.06 7.53 9.10
CA GLU A 50 16.36 7.77 9.73
C GLU A 50 17.51 7.79 8.71
N GLN A 51 17.40 7.00 7.64
CA GLN A 51 18.36 6.96 6.53
C GLN A 51 18.09 8.03 5.45
N LYS A 52 17.02 8.83 5.60
CA LYS A 52 16.57 9.85 4.64
C LYS A 52 16.29 9.30 3.23
N LEU A 53 15.83 8.05 3.12
CA LEU A 53 15.52 7.43 1.83
C LEU A 53 14.05 7.60 1.44
N PHE A 54 13.13 7.25 2.33
CA PHE A 54 11.70 7.51 2.19
C PHE A 54 10.99 7.43 3.55
N ASP A 55 9.75 7.90 3.61
CA ASP A 55 8.89 7.77 4.79
C ASP A 55 7.55 7.06 4.51
N PHE A 56 6.74 6.93 5.56
CA PHE A 56 5.44 6.27 5.48
C PHE A 56 4.45 7.02 4.57
N ASN A 57 4.53 8.36 4.52
CA ASN A 57 3.65 9.16 3.67
C ASN A 57 3.92 8.87 2.19
N GLU A 58 5.19 8.73 1.81
CA GLU A 58 5.58 8.38 0.44
C GLU A 58 5.03 7.00 0.04
N ILE A 59 5.09 6.00 0.94
CA ILE A 59 4.47 4.68 0.72
C ILE A 59 2.95 4.83 0.48
N CYS A 60 2.25 5.56 1.37
CA CYS A 60 0.81 5.80 1.24
C CYS A 60 0.44 6.55 -0.04
N GLN A 61 1.26 7.50 -0.49
CA GLN A 61 1.05 8.21 -1.75
C GLN A 61 1.13 7.26 -2.94
N ILE A 62 2.11 6.36 -2.97
CA ILE A 62 2.24 5.34 -4.04
C ILE A 62 1.01 4.44 -4.06
N VAL A 63 0.54 3.96 -2.89
CA VAL A 63 -0.67 3.14 -2.80
C VAL A 63 -1.90 3.91 -3.30
N SER A 64 -2.07 5.16 -2.87
CA SER A 64 -3.19 6.01 -3.28
C SER A 64 -3.21 6.24 -4.79
N GLN A 65 -2.05 6.53 -5.39
CA GLN A 65 -1.93 6.69 -6.84
C GLN A 65 -2.27 5.40 -7.58
N LYS A 66 -1.84 4.23 -7.08
CA LYS A 66 -2.20 2.92 -7.64
C LYS A 66 -3.71 2.67 -7.58
N LEU A 67 -4.36 2.98 -6.46
CA LEU A 67 -5.80 2.82 -6.28
C LEU A 67 -6.58 3.69 -7.28
N ILE A 68 -6.21 4.97 -7.40
CA ILE A 68 -6.85 5.91 -8.34
C ILE A 68 -6.64 5.45 -9.79
N SER A 69 -5.43 5.03 -10.15
CA SER A 69 -5.07 4.61 -11.50
C SER A 69 -5.81 3.35 -11.96
N ARG A 70 -5.99 2.36 -11.06
CA ARG A 70 -6.65 1.09 -11.37
C ARG A 70 -8.17 1.13 -11.26
N HIS A 71 -8.70 2.01 -10.42
CA HIS A 71 -10.13 2.13 -10.19
C HIS A 71 -10.65 3.54 -10.48
N PRO A 72 -10.42 4.11 -11.68
CA PRO A 72 -10.80 5.49 -11.97
C PRO A 72 -12.31 5.72 -11.82
N HIS A 73 -13.13 4.70 -12.05
CA HIS A 73 -14.59 4.77 -11.92
C HIS A 73 -15.08 4.90 -10.46
N ILE A 74 -14.34 4.35 -9.48
CA ILE A 74 -14.70 4.45 -8.04
C ILE A 74 -14.45 5.89 -7.54
N PHE A 75 -13.40 6.53 -8.04
CA PHE A 75 -12.97 7.85 -7.58
C PHE A 75 -13.47 9.02 -8.46
N ALA A 76 -13.81 8.78 -9.73
CA ALA A 76 -14.38 9.80 -10.62
C ALA A 76 -15.80 10.24 -10.21
N ARG A 77 -16.58 9.38 -9.53
CA ARG A 77 -17.95 9.72 -9.11
C ARG A 77 -17.99 10.64 -7.88
N LYS A 78 -17.00 10.56 -6.99
CA LYS A 78 -16.93 11.38 -5.76
C LYS A 78 -16.52 12.83 -6.01
N SER A 79 -15.90 13.14 -7.15
CA SER A 79 -15.45 14.50 -7.48
C SER A 79 -16.56 15.47 -7.86
N ILE A 80 -17.73 14.93 -8.23
CA ILE A 80 -18.89 15.73 -8.62
C ILE A 80 -19.58 16.31 -7.36
N ILE A 81 -19.31 15.75 -6.17
CA ILE A 81 -20.09 16.03 -4.96
C ILE A 81 -19.39 17.03 -4.03
N ASN A 82 -18.06 17.14 -4.05
CA ASN A 82 -17.33 18.14 -3.25
C ASN A 82 -16.25 18.81 -4.11
N GLY A 83 -16.44 20.09 -4.40
CA GLY A 83 -15.61 20.92 -5.28
C GLY A 83 -14.21 21.26 -4.75
N ASP A 84 -13.46 20.29 -4.26
CA ASP A 84 -12.05 20.48 -3.87
C ASP A 84 -11.12 19.78 -4.84
N LYS A 85 -10.63 20.57 -5.82
CA LYS A 85 -9.26 20.68 -6.39
C LYS A 85 -8.28 19.47 -6.42
N ALA A 86 -8.69 18.23 -6.20
CA ALA A 86 -7.76 17.08 -6.15
C ALA A 86 -7.56 16.38 -7.51
N ILE A 87 -8.24 16.81 -8.58
CA ILE A 87 -8.28 16.05 -9.85
C ILE A 87 -7.68 16.83 -11.04
N TYR A 88 -7.28 18.08 -10.89
CA TYR A 88 -6.86 18.85 -12.07
C TYR A 88 -5.48 18.46 -12.65
N ASP A 89 -4.67 17.64 -11.97
CA ASP A 89 -3.28 17.35 -12.40
C ASP A 89 -3.00 15.91 -12.90
N TRP A 90 -3.98 15.00 -12.98
CA TRP A 90 -3.67 13.61 -13.35
C TRP A 90 -3.42 13.41 -14.86
N LYS A 91 -3.98 14.27 -15.74
CA LYS A 91 -3.66 14.25 -17.18
C LYS A 91 -2.20 14.61 -17.47
N LYS A 92 -1.52 15.35 -16.57
CA LYS A 92 -0.10 15.69 -16.71
C LYS A 92 0.83 14.57 -16.24
N ILE A 93 0.43 13.76 -15.27
CA ILE A 93 1.28 12.71 -14.69
C ILE A 93 1.44 11.50 -15.63
N LYS A 94 0.42 11.19 -16.44
CA LYS A 94 0.48 10.09 -17.43
C LYS A 94 1.52 10.30 -18.55
N SER A 95 2.07 11.50 -18.74
CA SER A 95 3.07 11.73 -19.80
C SER A 95 4.51 11.46 -19.36
N LYS A 96 4.78 11.10 -18.10
CA LYS A 96 6.17 10.93 -17.61
C LYS A 96 6.56 9.52 -17.17
N ASN A 97 5.64 8.64 -16.78
CA ASN A 97 6.00 7.29 -16.34
C ASN A 97 5.25 6.24 -17.17
N GLY A 98 6.00 5.44 -17.94
CA GLY A 98 5.49 4.39 -18.81
C GLY A 98 4.69 3.29 -18.07
N PRO A 99 3.94 2.45 -18.81
CA PRO A 99 2.97 1.54 -18.21
C PRO A 99 3.67 0.37 -17.49
N GLN A 100 3.61 0.33 -16.16
CA GLN A 100 3.92 -0.88 -15.40
C GLN A 100 2.68 -1.78 -15.32
N LYS A 101 2.79 -2.94 -15.97
CA LYS A 101 1.85 -4.06 -15.87
C LYS A 101 1.85 -4.56 -14.43
N ILE A 102 0.70 -4.46 -13.76
CA ILE A 102 0.46 -5.21 -12.52
C ILE A 102 -0.85 -5.93 -12.73
N SER A 103 -0.73 -7.22 -13.08
CA SER A 103 -1.86 -8.14 -13.15
C SER A 103 -2.32 -8.42 -11.73
N ILE A 104 -3.57 -8.08 -11.43
CA ILE A 104 -4.33 -8.72 -10.35
C ILE A 104 -5.58 -9.26 -11.06
N GLN A 105 -5.70 -10.58 -11.14
CA GLN A 105 -6.96 -11.22 -11.51
C GLN A 105 -7.86 -11.18 -10.28
N PHE A 106 -9.06 -10.62 -10.46
CA PHE A 106 -10.18 -10.79 -9.54
C PHE A 106 -10.81 -12.16 -9.75
#